data_AF-A0A4Z1CMB0-F1
#
_entry.id   AF-A0A4Z1CMB0-F1
#
_cell.length_a   1.000
_cell.length_b   1.000
_cell.length_c   1.000
_cell.angle_alpha   90.00
_cell.angle_beta   90.00
_cell.angle_gamma   90.00
#
_symmetry.space_group_name_H-M   'P 1'
#
loop_
_entity.id
_entity.type
_entity.pdbx_description
1 polymer ?
#
loop_
_entity_poly.entity_id
_entity_poly.type
_entity_poly.pdbx_seq_one_letter_code
_entity_poly.pdbx_strand_id
1 'polypeptide(L)'
;MLDLLIVLVQDPTPEPTEVKAGPLGFAVWIFMILAVVVIAFSLVKQLRKAQAAKDAGVYGDEPVQRTEDSDASDSSGPSATTDER
;
A
#
# COMPACT_ATOMS: atom_id res chain seq x y z
N MET A 1 52.47 -0.55 -1.31
CA MET A 1 52.14 0.84 -0.88
C MET A 1 52.05 1.77 -2.09
N LEU A 2 53.02 1.72 -3.02
CA LEU A 2 52.92 2.43 -4.31
C LEU A 2 51.78 1.94 -5.19
N ASP A 3 51.42 0.65 -5.10
CA ASP A 3 50.29 0.08 -5.85
C ASP A 3 48.94 0.71 -5.47
N LEU A 4 48.77 1.08 -4.20
CA LEU A 4 47.57 1.76 -3.70
C LEU A 4 47.46 3.19 -4.27
N LEU A 5 48.59 3.86 -4.46
CA LEU A 5 48.67 5.19 -5.07
C LEU A 5 48.42 5.15 -6.57
N ILE A 6 48.86 4.10 -7.26
CA ILE A 6 48.61 3.91 -8.71
C ILE A 6 47.12 3.67 -8.97
N VAL A 7 46.46 2.84 -8.15
CA VAL A 7 45.02 2.56 -8.27
C VAL A 7 44.17 3.83 -8.04
N LEU A 8 44.55 4.69 -7.10
CA LEU A 8 43.82 5.92 -6.80
C LEU A 8 43.97 6.99 -7.90
N VAL A 9 45.14 7.06 -8.56
CA VAL A 9 45.40 7.99 -9.66
C VAL A 9 44.71 7.56 -10.95
N GLN A 10 44.43 6.27 -11.11
CA GLN A 10 43.81 5.70 -12.31
C GLN A 10 42.30 5.50 -12.20
N ASP A 11 41.62 5.99 -11.16
CA ASP A 11 40.16 5.89 -11.05
C ASP A 11 39.51 7.04 -11.87
N PRO A 12 39.06 6.81 -13.12
CA PRO A 12 38.36 7.84 -13.86
C PRO A 12 37.06 8.14 -13.12
N THR A 13 36.86 9.39 -12.71
CA THR A 13 35.58 9.79 -12.11
C THR A 13 34.46 9.46 -13.11
N PRO A 14 33.53 8.54 -12.75
CA PRO A 14 32.52 8.09 -13.69
C PRO A 14 31.64 9.26 -14.09
N GLU A 15 31.32 9.35 -15.39
CA GLU A 15 30.45 10.43 -15.85
C GLU A 15 29.04 10.28 -15.25
N PRO A 16 28.30 11.38 -15.03
CA PRO A 16 26.99 11.34 -14.35
C PRO A 16 25.96 10.40 -15.02
N THR A 17 26.18 10.07 -16.29
CA THR A 17 25.28 9.26 -17.11
C THR A 17 25.62 7.77 -17.12
N GLU A 18 26.70 7.37 -16.45
CA GLU A 18 27.21 5.99 -16.40
C GLU A 18 26.44 5.12 -15.40
N VAL A 19 25.78 5.75 -14.42
CA VAL A 19 24.91 5.08 -13.44
C VAL A 19 23.51 4.84 -14.02
N LYS A 20 23.43 4.18 -15.18
CA LYS A 20 22.16 3.61 -15.66
C LYS A 20 22.01 2.24 -15.03
N ALA A 21 21.00 2.07 -14.16
CA ALA A 21 20.61 0.75 -13.71
C ALA A 21 20.33 -0.09 -14.96
N GLY A 22 21.21 -1.05 -15.25
CA GLY A 22 21.02 -1.96 -16.36
C GLY A 22 19.68 -2.69 -16.19
N PRO A 23 19.16 -3.34 -17.25
CA PRO A 23 17.89 -4.06 -17.19
C PRO A 23 17.75 -5.01 -16.00
N LEU A 24 18.88 -5.59 -15.55
CA LEU A 24 18.95 -6.42 -14.35
C LEU A 24 18.63 -5.64 -13.05
N GLY A 25 19.18 -4.44 -12.87
CA GLY A 25 18.91 -3.60 -11.70
C GLY A 25 17.45 -3.18 -11.61
N PHE A 26 16.83 -2.87 -12.76
CA PHE A 26 15.39 -2.61 -12.84
C PHE A 26 14.57 -3.85 -12.46
N ALA A 27 14.94 -5.04 -12.93
CA ALA A 27 14.27 -6.29 -12.58
C ALA A 27 14.32 -6.57 -11.07
N VAL A 28 15.48 -6.37 -10.43
CA VAL A 28 15.64 -6.52 -8.97
C VAL A 28 14.76 -5.52 -8.21
N TRP A 29 14.69 -4.27 -8.67
CA TRP A 29 13.84 -3.25 -8.05
C TRP A 29 12.36 -3.62 -8.08
N ILE A 30 11.85 -4.08 -9.22
CA ILE A 30 10.47 -4.57 -9.34
C ILE A 30 10.25 -5.81 -8.48
N PHE A 31 11.20 -6.75 -8.45
CA PHE A 31 11.11 -7.95 -7.62
C PHE A 31 10.97 -7.61 -6.13
N MET A 32 11.70 -6.62 -5.63
CA MET A 32 11.58 -6.14 -4.25
C MET A 32 10.17 -5.63 -3.94
N ILE A 33 9.56 -4.87 -4.86
CA ILE A 33 8.18 -4.38 -4.71
C ILE A 33 7.20 -5.56 -4.66
N LEU A 34 7.33 -6.50 -5.58
CA LEU A 34 6.45 -7.68 -5.63
C LEU A 34 6.56 -8.51 -4.35
N ALA A 35 7.77 -8.69 -3.82
CA ALA A 35 7.99 -9.40 -2.56
C ALA A 35 7.22 -8.73 -1.41
N VAL A 36 7.30 -7.40 -1.28
CA VAL A 36 6.55 -6.65 -0.27
C VAL A 36 5.05 -6.77 -0.45
N VAL A 37 4.55 -6.67 -1.69
CA VAL A 37 3.11 -6.82 -1.99
C VAL A 37 2.60 -8.20 -1.59
N VAL A 38 3.35 -9.26 -1.89
CA VAL A 38 2.99 -10.64 -1.53
C VAL A 38 2.92 -10.80 0.00
N ILE A 39 3.89 -10.25 0.73
CA ILE A 39 3.91 -10.30 2.20
C ILE A 39 2.71 -9.54 2.77
N ALA A 40 2.48 -8.31 2.32
CA ALA A 40 1.36 -7.49 2.76
C ALA A 40 0.00 -8.16 2.49
N PHE A 41 -0.17 -8.75 1.30
CA PHE A 41 -1.38 -9.49 0.95
C PHE A 41 -1.60 -10.71 1.85
N SER A 42 -0.54 -11.48 2.13
CA SER A 42 -0.61 -12.64 3.03
C SER A 42 -1.04 -12.23 4.44
N LEU A 43 -0.47 -11.16 4.97
CA LEU A 43 -0.80 -10.64 6.30
C LEU A 43 -2.25 -10.13 6.37
N VAL A 44 -2.67 -9.29 5.43
CA VAL A 44 -4.04 -8.74 5.37
C VAL A 44 -5.08 -9.85 5.22
N LYS A 45 -4.80 -10.87 4.42
CA LYS A 45 -5.69 -12.04 4.26
C LYS A 45 -5.89 -12.78 5.58
N GLN A 46 -4.84 -12.96 6.38
CA GLN A 46 -4.94 -13.61 7.69
C GLN A 46 -5.70 -12.74 8.69
N LEU A 47 -5.45 -11.44 8.73
CA LEU A 47 -6.18 -10.50 9.59
C LEU A 47 -7.67 -10.46 9.26
N ARG A 48 -8.04 -10.42 7.98
CA ARG A 48 -9.46 -10.47 7.56
C ARG A 48 -10.16 -11.75 7.97
N LYS A 49 -9.47 -12.90 7.90
CA LYS A 49 -10.03 -14.18 8.36
C LYS A 49 -10.25 -14.21 9.87
N ALA A 50 -9.29 -13.69 10.64
CA ALA A 50 -9.42 -13.59 12.09
C ALA A 50 -10.59 -12.67 12.48
N GLN A 51 -10.74 -11.52 11.80
CA GLN A 51 -11.88 -10.63 12.02
C GLN A 51 -13.20 -11.29 11.63
N ALA A 52 -13.29 -11.99 10.49
CA ALA A 52 -14.51 -12.69 10.11
C ALA A 52 -14.89 -13.79 11.12
N ALA A 53 -13.92 -14.51 11.68
CA ALA A 53 -14.17 -15.49 12.73
C ALA A 53 -14.64 -14.83 14.05
N LYS A 54 -14.10 -13.65 14.36
CA LYS A 54 -14.56 -12.83 15.49
C LYS A 54 -15.98 -12.32 15.28
N ASP A 55 -16.28 -11.72 14.13
CA ASP A 55 -17.59 -11.20 13.78
C ASP A 55 -18.65 -12.30 13.73
N ALA A 56 -18.25 -13.52 13.35
CA ALA A 56 -19.12 -14.71 13.38
C ALA A 56 -19.33 -15.30 14.79
N GLY A 57 -18.81 -14.67 15.85
CA GLY A 57 -19.04 -15.09 17.23
C GLY A 57 -18.31 -16.39 17.63
N VAL A 58 -17.33 -16.86 16.83
CA VAL A 58 -16.61 -18.12 17.09
C VAL A 58 -15.82 -18.08 18.41
N TYR A 59 -15.51 -16.88 18.92
CA TYR A 59 -14.82 -16.68 20.20
C TYR A 59 -15.75 -16.41 21.39
N GLY A 60 -17.07 -16.55 21.23
CA GLY A 60 -18.04 -16.39 22.32
C GLY A 60 -18.65 -14.99 22.48
N ASP A 61 -18.48 -14.10 21.50
CA ASP A 61 -19.19 -12.81 21.40
C ASP A 61 -20.48 -12.97 20.56
N GLU A 62 -21.50 -12.13 20.82
CA GLU A 62 -22.71 -12.07 19.97
C GLU A 62 -22.36 -11.56 18.55
N PRO A 63 -22.91 -12.18 17.49
CA PRO A 63 -22.56 -11.84 16.11
C PRO A 63 -22.99 -10.41 15.76
N VAL A 64 -22.06 -9.60 15.25
CA VAL A 64 -22.34 -8.22 14.81
C VAL A 64 -23.04 -8.24 13.46
N GLN A 65 -24.32 -7.91 13.42
CA GLN A 65 -25.03 -7.69 12.16
C GLN A 65 -24.55 -6.38 11.54
N ARG A 66 -23.83 -6.47 10.41
CA ARG A 66 -23.54 -5.30 9.58
C ARG A 66 -24.81 -4.97 8.81
N THR A 67 -25.64 -4.10 9.37
CA THR A 67 -26.78 -3.52 8.65
C THR A 67 -26.24 -2.79 7.43
N GLU A 68 -26.56 -3.31 6.24
CA GLU A 68 -26.36 -2.63 4.97
C GLU A 68 -27.43 -1.54 4.84
N ASP A 69 -27.26 -0.43 5.56
CA ASP A 69 -28.08 0.76 5.31
C ASP A 69 -27.62 1.40 4.00
N SER A 70 -28.35 1.02 2.94
CA SER A 70 -28.41 1.69 1.66
C SER A 70 -28.94 3.11 1.86
N ASP A 71 -28.07 4.07 2.16
CA ASP A 71 -28.43 5.48 2.16
C ASP A 71 -28.22 6.11 0.76
N ALA A 72 -28.93 5.53 -0.21
CA ALA A 72 -29.04 6.02 -1.56
C ALA A 72 -30.50 6.00 -2.02
N SER A 73 -31.37 6.79 -1.38
CA SER A 73 -32.58 7.36 -2.00
C SER A 73 -33.37 8.24 -1.03
N ASP A 74 -33.78 9.41 -1.54
CA ASP A 74 -34.89 10.25 -1.07
C ASP A 74 -34.72 11.14 0.18
N SER A 75 -34.36 12.40 -0.07
CA SER A 75 -35.32 13.51 0.12
C SER A 75 -34.78 14.81 -0.47
N SER A 76 -35.01 15.01 -1.77
CA SER A 76 -35.14 16.35 -2.33
C SER A 76 -36.53 16.89 -1.95
N GLY A 77 -36.59 17.93 -1.11
CA GLY A 77 -37.78 18.76 -0.81
C GLY A 77 -38.39 18.55 0.59
N PRO A 78 -38.93 19.60 1.26
CA PRO A 78 -39.52 20.79 0.66
C PRO A 78 -38.74 22.10 0.93
N SER A 79 -38.70 22.95 -0.09
CA SER A 79 -38.44 24.39 0.05
C SER A 79 -39.56 24.98 0.92
N ALA A 80 -39.25 25.26 2.19
CA ALA A 80 -40.11 26.01 3.07
C ALA A 80 -39.96 27.50 2.74
N THR A 81 -41.01 28.04 2.13
CA THR A 81 -41.29 29.47 2.07
C THR A 81 -41.42 30.01 3.50
N THR A 82 -40.51 30.89 3.91
CA THR A 82 -40.72 31.79 5.05
C THR A 82 -40.14 33.14 4.65
N ASP A 83 -41.02 33.89 3.97
CA ASP A 83 -40.96 35.33 3.84
C ASP A 83 -41.38 35.91 5.19
N GLU A 84 -40.41 36.42 5.95
CA GLU A 84 -40.67 37.31 7.08
C GLU A 84 -39.48 38.27 7.25
N ARG A 85 -39.62 39.47 6.67
CA ARG A 85 -39.31 40.81 7.24
C ARG A 85 -38.69 41.80 6.25
#